data_AF-A0A2R6IEU4-F1
#
_entry.id   AF-A0A2R6IEU4-F1
#
_cell.length_a   1.000
_cell.length_b   1.000
_cell.length_c   1.000
_cell.angle_alpha   90.00
_cell.angle_beta   90.00
_cell.angle_gamma   90.00
#
_symmetry.space_group_name_H-M   'P 1'
#
loop_
_entity.id
_entity.type
_entity.pdbx_description
1 polymer ?
#
loop_
_entity_poly.entity_id
_entity_poly.type
_entity_poly.pdbx_seq_one_letter_code
_entity_poly.pdbx_strand_id
1 'polypeptide(L)' 'MSERRVVEAGERSADELIEWLEEGQRVVVETEFLGSTHEVTLRWDGDTFYCDTPTRLHRHSSADEMRQCIRQNGYVDGE' A
#
# COMPACT_ATOMS: atom_id res chain seq x y z
N MET A 1 4.95 20.00 -1.39
CA MET A 1 5.88 19.02 -0.80
C MET A 1 5.07 17.73 -0.71
N SER A 2 5.43 16.69 -1.45
CA SER A 2 4.67 15.42 -1.38
C SER A 2 5.05 14.73 -0.08
N GLU A 3 4.16 14.78 0.90
CA GLU A 3 4.35 14.15 2.20
C GLU A 3 4.21 12.64 2.00
N ARG A 4 5.36 11.94 2.02
CA ARG A 4 5.38 10.48 2.05
C ARG A 4 5.28 10.03 3.50
N ARG A 5 4.31 9.18 3.81
CA ARG A 5 4.23 8.49 5.09
C ARG A 5 4.83 7.10 4.93
N VAL A 6 5.68 6.72 5.87
CA VAL A 6 6.25 5.38 5.94
C VAL A 6 5.58 4.66 7.11
N VAL A 7 5.11 3.43 6.89
CA VAL A 7 4.46 2.59 7.89
C VAL A 7 4.97 1.16 7.78
N GLU A 8 4.98 0.45 8.90
CA GLU A 8 5.33 -0.97 8.92
C GLU A 8 4.11 -1.83 8.52
N ALA A 9 4.35 -2.94 7.84
CA ALA A 9 3.30 -3.90 7.53
C ALA A 9 2.71 -4.46 8.82
N GLY A 10 1.38 -4.51 8.88
CA GLY A 10 0.66 -4.87 10.11
C GLY A 10 0.42 -3.70 11.07
N GLU A 11 1.04 -2.54 10.88
CA GLU A 11 0.78 -1.35 11.72
C GLU A 11 -0.61 -0.74 11.45
N ARG A 12 -1.11 -0.88 10.22
CA ARG A 12 -2.36 -0.26 9.74
C ARG A 12 -3.21 -1.25 8.96
N SER A 13 -4.52 -1.04 8.97
CA SER A 13 -5.46 -1.79 8.14
C SER A 13 -5.45 -1.27 6.70
N ALA A 14 -5.92 -2.09 5.75
CA ALA A 14 -5.92 -1.73 4.34
C ALA A 14 -6.78 -0.49 4.05
N ASP A 15 -7.86 -0.33 4.81
CA ASP A 15 -8.74 0.84 4.75
C ASP A 15 -8.01 2.14 5.10
N GLU A 16 -7.30 2.18 6.24
CA GLU A 16 -6.53 3.36 6.65
C GLU A 16 -5.47 3.76 5.61
N LEU A 17 -4.80 2.77 5.00
CA LEU A 17 -3.83 3.04 3.94
C LEU A 17 -4.50 3.70 2.74
N ILE A 18 -5.67 3.21 2.32
CA ILE A 18 -6.41 3.77 1.19
C ILE A 18 -6.94 5.15 1.52
N GLU A 19 -7.47 5.38 2.72
CA GLU A 19 -7.96 6.71 3.13
C GLU A 19 -6.85 7.77 3.00
N TRP A 20 -5.61 7.44 3.40
CA TRP A 20 -4.48 8.36 3.20
C TRP A 20 -4.14 8.59 1.72
N LEU A 21 -4.23 7.55 0.89
CA LEU A 21 -4.01 7.69 -0.55
C LEU A 21 -5.08 8.58 -1.18
N GLU A 22 -6.34 8.43 -0.76
CA GLU A 22 -7.47 9.25 -1.21
C GLU A 22 -7.37 10.71 -0.74
N GLU A 23 -6.75 10.96 0.41
CA GLU A 23 -6.35 12.29 0.87
C GLU A 23 -5.20 12.90 0.05
N GLY A 24 -4.67 12.18 -0.94
CA GLY A 24 -3.56 12.61 -1.80
C GLY A 24 -2.18 12.41 -1.17
N GLN A 25 -2.10 11.63 -0.09
CA GLN A 25 -0.84 11.27 0.55
C GLN A 25 -0.21 10.08 -0.18
N ARG A 26 1.11 9.95 -0.06
CA ARG A 26 1.83 8.78 -0.58
C ARG A 26 2.25 7.90 0.58
N VAL A 27 1.95 6.61 0.52
CA VAL A 27 2.26 5.69 1.62
C VAL A 27 3.31 4.69 1.17
N VAL A 28 4.33 4.49 2.00
CA VAL A 28 5.35 3.46 1.81
C VAL A 28 5.19 2.46 2.93
N VAL A 29 4.89 1.23 2.58
CA VAL A 29 4.73 0.12 3.51
C VAL A 29 6.03 -0.66 3.54
N GLU A 30 6.68 -0.69 4.69
CA GLU A 30 7.85 -1.52 4.96
C GLU A 30 7.38 -2.90 5.43
N THR A 31 7.63 -3.94 4.63
CA THR A 31 7.23 -5.30 4.95
C THR A 31 8.44 -6.23 4.88
N GLU A 32 8.54 -7.17 5.82
CA GLU A 32 9.56 -8.20 5.77
C GLU A 32 8.98 -9.45 5.11
N PHE A 33 9.47 -9.77 3.91
CA PHE A 33 9.03 -10.96 3.18
C PHE A 33 10.25 -11.84 2.86
N LEU A 34 10.14 -13.14 3.15
CA LEU A 34 11.21 -14.13 2.90
C LEU A 34 12.59 -13.76 3.50
N GLY A 35 12.60 -13.08 4.65
CA GLY A 35 13.83 -12.69 5.35
C GLY A 35 14.54 -11.48 4.75
N SER A 36 13.85 -10.68 3.93
CA SER A 36 14.34 -9.39 3.43
C SER A 36 13.29 -8.31 3.65
N THR A 37 13.73 -7.13 4.10
CA THR A 37 12.87 -5.94 4.18
C THR A 37 12.62 -5.40 2.79
N HIS A 38 11.35 -5.24 2.44
CA HIS A 38 10.86 -4.74 1.18
C HIS A 38 10.01 -3.51 1.42
N GLU A 39 10.35 -2.41 0.74
CA GLU A 39 9.53 -1.21 0.71
C GLU A 39 8.53 -1.29 -0.44
N VAL A 40 7.25 -1.21 -0.12
CA VAL A 40 6.16 -1.18 -1.10
C VAL A 40 5.59 0.23 -1.13
N THR A 41 5.55 0.85 -2.30
CA THR A 41 5.01 2.20 -2.41
C THR A 41 3.58 2.18 -2.95
N LEU A 42 2.64 2.63 -2.13
CA LEU A 42 1.26 2.85 -2.49
C LEU A 42 1.07 4.31 -2.90
N ARG A 43 0.38 4.51 -4.02
CA ARG A 43 0.04 5.83 -4.55
C ARG A 43 -1.35 5.79 -5.17
N TRP A 44 -2.05 6.90 -5.09
CA TRP A 44 -3.26 7.15 -5.87
C TRP A 44 -3.11 8.45 -6.67
N ASP A 45 -3.71 8.48 -7.86
CA ASP A 45 -3.66 9.65 -8.76
C ASP A 45 -5.03 10.35 -8.89
N GLY A 46 -6.04 9.90 -8.14
CA GLY A 46 -7.43 10.35 -8.28
C GLY A 46 -8.30 9.39 -9.11
N ASP A 47 -7.67 8.60 -9.98
CA ASP A 47 -8.36 7.73 -10.93
C ASP A 47 -7.94 6.26 -10.80
N THR A 48 -6.65 6.02 -10.52
CA THR A 48 -6.07 4.68 -10.41
C THR A 48 -5.14 4.60 -9.20
N PHE A 49 -5.24 3.49 -8.49
CA PHE A 49 -4.34 3.10 -7.42
C PHE A 49 -3.15 2.33 -7.98
N TYR A 50 -1.95 2.69 -7.52
CA TYR A 50 -0.67 2.11 -7.90
C TYR A 50 -0.06 1.47 -6.65
N CYS A 51 0.18 0.17 -6.73
CA CYS A 51 0.92 -0.58 -5.74
C CYS A 51 2.26 -0.98 -6.38
N ASP A 52 3.28 -0.17 -6.11
CA ASP A 52 4.64 -0.37 -6.60
C ASP A 52 5.36 -1.29 -5.62
N THR A 53 5.34 -2.57 -5.94
CA THR A 53 6.13 -3.57 -5.21
C THR A 53 7.49 -3.72 -5.90
N PRO A 54 8.55 -4.08 -5.18
CA PRO A 54 9.90 -4.23 -5.77
C PRO A 54 9.96 -5.29 -6.88
N THR A 55 9.04 -6.25 -6.90
CA THR A 55 8.97 -7.31 -7.91
C THR A 55 8.04 -6.96 -9.06
N ARG A 56 7.01 -6.12 -8.83
CA ARG A 56 5.99 -5.80 -9.84
C ARG A 56 5.20 -4.54 -9.50
N LEU A 57 4.91 -3.74 -10.53
CA LEU A 57 3.93 -2.65 -10.44
C LEU A 57 2.52 -3.19 -10.67
N HIS A 58 1.68 -3.12 -9.65
CA HIS A 58 0.25 -3.43 -9.71
C HIS A 58 -0.56 -2.13 -9.83
N ARG A 59 -1.62 -2.16 -10.65
CA ARG A 59 -2.51 -1.03 -10.89
C ARG A 59 -3.94 -1.49 -10.67
N HIS A 60 -4.71 -0.71 -9.94
CA HIS A 60 -6.08 -1.02 -9.54
C HIS A 60 -6.97 0.17 -9.80
N SER A 61 -8.13 -0.05 -10.42
CA SER A 61 -9.09 1.03 -10.72
C SER A 61 -10.07 1.26 -9.57
N SER A 62 -9.96 0.49 -8.48
CA SER A 62 -10.87 0.58 -7.34
C SER A 62 -10.17 0.27 -6.03
N ALA A 63 -10.65 0.89 -4.96
CA ALA A 63 -10.17 0.67 -3.61
C ALA A 63 -10.29 -0.80 -3.20
N ASP A 64 -11.41 -1.47 -3.51
CA ASP A 64 -11.60 -2.90 -3.21
C ASP A 64 -10.54 -3.83 -3.81
N GLU A 65 -10.13 -3.58 -5.06
CA GLU A 65 -9.07 -4.35 -5.69
C GLU A 65 -7.73 -4.11 -4.99
N MET A 66 -7.45 -2.86 -4.61
CA MET A 66 -6.25 -2.52 -3.87
C MET A 66 -6.25 -3.15 -2.47
N ARG A 67 -7.38 -3.12 -1.74
CA ARG A 67 -7.53 -3.80 -0.45
C ARG A 67 -7.24 -5.29 -0.56
N GLN A 68 -7.78 -5.96 -1.58
CA GLN A 68 -7.48 -7.35 -1.83
C GLN A 68 -6.00 -7.58 -2.12
N CYS A 69 -5.36 -6.73 -2.92
CA CYS A 69 -3.94 -6.81 -3.22
C CYS A 69 -3.09 -6.67 -1.94
N ILE A 70 -3.40 -5.67 -1.11
CA ILE A 70 -2.72 -5.42 0.17
C ILE A 70 -2.86 -6.63 1.11
N ARG A 71 -4.08 -7.19 1.27
CA ARG A 71 -4.31 -8.39 2.07
C ARG A 71 -3.62 -9.62 1.50
N GLN A 72 -3.67 -9.82 0.19
CA GLN A 72 -3.07 -10.97 -0.49
C GLN A 72 -1.55 -10.98 -0.36
N ASN A 73 -0.92 -9.81 -0.33
CA ASN A 73 0.52 -9.68 -0.11
C ASN A 73 0.90 -9.60 1.37
N GLY A 74 -0.05 -9.60 2.31
CA GLY A 74 0.22 -9.57 3.74
C GLY A 74 0.77 -8.24 4.26
N TYR A 75 0.41 -7.12 3.64
CA TYR A 75 0.86 -5.79 4.07
C TYR A 75 0.10 -5.27 5.31
N VAL A 76 -0.97 -5.95 5.70
CA VAL A 76 -1.83 -5.61 6.84
C VAL A 76 -2.09 -6.88 7.63
N ASP A 77 -2.13 -6.78 8.95
CA ASP A 77 -2.45 -7.91 9.81
C ASP A 77 -3.91 -8.29 9.56
N GLY A 78 -4.16 -9.56 9.24
CA GLY A 78 -5.49 -10.07 8.98
C GLY A 78 -6.28 -10.15 10.28
N GLU A 79 -7.32 -9.33 10.42
CA GLU A 79 -8.36 -9.47 11.46
C GLU A 79 -9.07 -10.83 11.41
#